data_AF-A0A261TN95-F1
#
_entry.id   AF-A0A261TN95-F1
#
_cell.length_a   1.000
_cell.length_b   1.000
_cell.length_c   1.000
_cell.angle_alpha   90.00
_cell.angle_beta   90.00
_cell.angle_gamma   90.00
#
_symmetry.space_group_name_H-M   'P 1'
#
loop_
_entity.id
_entity.type
_entity.pdbx_description
1 polymer ?
#
loop_
_entity_poly.entity_id
_entity_poly.type
_entity_poly.pdbx_seq_one_letter_code
_entity_poly.pdbx_strand_id
1 'polypeptide(L)'
;MQDRVRTVATLNLLLDKVCCANNLAQFSRWFDECMQARYPGRTWDTNVSNKWRKNFYGTVAMTEEWVQYLDELFPDGRYYSSHAALDEPVASIPVYPSPGMASNATGALALFRDGPGGLWKAIWQNSDLAAWDFASYEAALGDLEMKLYSDFDCGEPITYQDLARVVLLYRTQLPRDDYVVSAYPLEWGIRAYLCLKLAIAANQPDELGVMPDIVNYFADIELARMKADGDYAFAIRKEWMRRGMSSAPSVGEYVINPFLSLWDQCANKQICGRYARLASLTDRSFRPVK
;
A
#
# COMPACT_ATOMS: atom_id res chain seq x y z
N MET A 1 8.74 -9.40 -9.24
CA MET A 1 7.77 -8.99 -8.21
C MET A 1 7.09 -7.67 -8.56
N GLN A 2 7.85 -6.59 -8.78
CA GLN A 2 7.33 -5.25 -9.10
C GLN A 2 6.27 -5.22 -10.20
N ASP A 3 6.54 -5.80 -11.37
CA ASP A 3 5.59 -5.75 -12.50
C ASP A 3 4.31 -6.54 -12.25
N ARG A 4 4.42 -7.65 -11.50
CA ARG A 4 3.24 -8.41 -11.04
C ARG A 4 2.39 -7.55 -10.10
N VAL A 5 3.01 -6.94 -9.09
CA VAL A 5 2.32 -6.09 -8.10
C VAL A 5 1.57 -4.95 -8.80
N ARG A 6 2.26 -4.24 -9.69
CA ARG A 6 1.65 -3.17 -10.50
C ARG A 6 0.47 -3.67 -11.32
N THR A 7 0.64 -4.80 -11.99
CA THR A 7 -0.40 -5.39 -12.87
C THR A 7 -1.66 -5.75 -12.08
N VAL A 8 -1.51 -6.54 -11.01
CA VAL A 8 -2.63 -7.06 -10.22
C VAL A 8 -3.38 -5.92 -9.54
N ALA A 9 -2.65 -5.02 -8.85
CA ALA A 9 -3.26 -3.93 -8.13
C ALA A 9 -3.95 -2.92 -9.04
N THR A 10 -3.36 -2.59 -10.19
CA THR A 10 -4.01 -1.70 -11.17
C THR A 10 -5.31 -2.32 -11.65
N LEU A 11 -5.31 -3.59 -12.00
CA LEU A 11 -6.51 -4.26 -12.52
C LEU A 11 -7.62 -4.40 -11.48
N ASN A 12 -7.30 -4.70 -10.21
CA ASN A 12 -8.30 -4.72 -9.14
C ASN A 12 -8.93 -3.34 -8.91
N LEU A 13 -8.11 -2.28 -8.85
CA LEU A 13 -8.62 -0.91 -8.72
C LEU A 13 -9.44 -0.45 -9.94
N LEU A 14 -9.08 -0.89 -11.15
CA LEU A 14 -9.85 -0.57 -12.35
C LEU A 14 -11.15 -1.37 -12.42
N LEU A 15 -11.15 -2.63 -11.97
CA LEU A 15 -12.36 -3.45 -11.89
C LEU A 15 -13.43 -2.77 -11.01
N ASP A 16 -13.04 -2.24 -9.86
CA ASP A 16 -13.94 -1.53 -8.94
C ASP A 16 -14.54 -0.27 -9.56
N LYS A 17 -13.88 0.32 -10.57
CA LYS A 17 -14.41 1.49 -11.30
C LYS A 17 -15.43 1.11 -12.37
N VAL A 18 -15.53 -0.16 -12.77
CA VAL A 18 -16.46 -0.62 -13.81
C VAL A 18 -17.79 -1.04 -13.16
N CYS A 19 -18.77 -0.13 -13.16
CA CYS A 19 -20.08 -0.35 -12.53
C CYS A 19 -20.87 -1.55 -13.10
N CYS A 20 -20.56 -2.00 -14.32
CA CYS A 20 -21.25 -3.10 -15.00
C CYS A 20 -20.50 -4.44 -14.96
N ALA A 21 -19.33 -4.52 -14.30
CA ALA A 21 -18.53 -5.72 -14.20
C ALA A 21 -18.29 -6.13 -12.74
N ASN A 22 -18.93 -7.22 -12.32
CA ASN A 22 -18.77 -7.81 -10.99
C ASN A 22 -17.77 -8.97 -10.98
N ASN A 23 -17.20 -9.34 -12.15
CA ASN A 23 -16.21 -10.40 -12.26
C ASN A 23 -15.32 -10.24 -13.49
N LEU A 24 -14.23 -11.00 -13.52
CA LEU A 24 -13.20 -11.03 -14.58
C LEU A 24 -13.76 -11.24 -15.99
N ALA A 25 -14.77 -12.11 -16.15
CA ALA A 25 -15.34 -12.42 -17.45
C ALA A 25 -16.25 -11.28 -17.95
N GLN A 26 -16.89 -10.55 -17.05
CA GLN A 26 -17.63 -9.32 -17.38
C GLN A 26 -16.68 -8.19 -17.71
N PHE A 27 -15.60 -8.01 -16.93
CA PHE A 27 -14.56 -7.01 -17.22
C PHE A 27 -13.93 -7.22 -18.59
N SER A 28 -13.61 -8.47 -18.93
CA SER A 28 -13.01 -8.80 -20.24
C SER A 28 -13.94 -8.48 -21.41
N ARG A 29 -15.23 -8.81 -21.27
CA ARG A 29 -16.25 -8.49 -22.28
C ARG A 29 -16.47 -6.99 -22.42
N TRP A 30 -16.61 -6.30 -21.29
CA TRP A 30 -16.74 -4.85 -21.26
C TRP A 30 -15.55 -4.17 -21.96
N PHE A 31 -14.33 -4.59 -21.66
CA PHE A 31 -13.13 -4.08 -22.31
C PHE A 31 -13.17 -4.31 -23.83
N ASP A 32 -13.47 -5.54 -24.26
CA ASP A 32 -13.54 -5.90 -25.69
C ASP A 32 -14.61 -5.05 -26.41
N GLU A 33 -15.79 -4.87 -25.82
CA GLU A 33 -16.89 -4.05 -26.36
C GLU A 33 -16.50 -2.56 -26.48
N CYS A 34 -15.91 -1.99 -25.43
CA CYS A 34 -15.47 -0.59 -25.45
C CYS A 34 -14.38 -0.34 -26.50
N MET A 35 -13.41 -1.25 -26.60
CA MET A 35 -12.32 -1.11 -27.57
C MET A 35 -12.76 -1.40 -29.00
N GLN A 36 -13.70 -2.33 -29.22
CA GLN A 36 -14.31 -2.57 -30.53
C GLN A 36 -15.06 -1.33 -31.03
N ALA A 37 -15.77 -0.64 -30.14
CA ALA A 37 -16.48 0.60 -30.49
C ALA A 37 -15.53 1.73 -30.89
N ARG A 38 -14.35 1.83 -30.24
CA ARG A 38 -13.34 2.86 -30.55
C ARG A 38 -12.47 2.53 -31.77
N TYR A 39 -12.17 1.25 -31.98
CA TYR A 39 -11.29 0.77 -33.03
C TYR A 39 -11.98 -0.31 -33.88
N PRO A 40 -12.98 0.07 -34.70
CA PRO A 40 -13.69 -0.88 -35.55
C PRO A 40 -12.72 -1.53 -36.54
N GLY A 41 -12.68 -2.86 -36.53
CA GLY A 41 -11.83 -3.67 -37.44
C GLY A 41 -10.58 -4.27 -36.80
N ARG A 42 -10.28 -3.95 -35.53
CA ARG A 42 -9.27 -4.66 -34.73
C ARG A 42 -9.92 -5.71 -33.85
N THR A 43 -9.37 -6.92 -33.82
CA THR A 43 -9.80 -7.95 -32.88
C THR A 43 -9.11 -7.77 -31.53
N TRP A 44 -9.89 -7.76 -30.44
CA TRP A 44 -9.40 -7.59 -29.07
C TRP A 44 -9.36 -8.92 -28.31
N ASP A 45 -10.43 -9.73 -28.43
CA ASP A 45 -10.58 -11.12 -27.96
C ASP A 45 -9.96 -11.42 -26.58
N THR A 46 -9.98 -10.45 -25.65
CA THR A 46 -9.36 -10.61 -24.33
C THR A 46 -10.13 -11.60 -23.46
N ASN A 47 -11.45 -11.67 -23.66
CA ASN A 47 -12.31 -12.66 -23.02
C ASN A 47 -12.01 -14.09 -23.51
N VAL A 48 -11.86 -14.29 -24.82
CA VAL A 48 -11.60 -15.62 -25.42
C VAL A 48 -10.19 -16.09 -25.08
N SER A 49 -9.20 -15.20 -25.16
CA SER A 49 -7.79 -15.51 -24.89
C SER A 49 -7.45 -15.68 -23.40
N ASN A 50 -8.40 -15.41 -22.49
CA ASN A 50 -8.19 -15.38 -21.04
C ASN A 50 -7.04 -14.44 -20.64
N LYS A 51 -6.82 -13.36 -21.40
CA LYS A 51 -5.69 -12.44 -21.18
C LYS A 51 -5.77 -11.82 -19.78
N TRP A 52 -6.87 -11.13 -19.49
CA TRP A 52 -7.07 -10.47 -18.20
C TRP A 52 -6.98 -11.45 -17.04
N ARG A 53 -7.54 -12.66 -17.19
CA ARG A 53 -7.41 -13.72 -16.18
C ARG A 53 -5.96 -13.95 -15.77
N LYS A 54 -5.04 -14.09 -16.74
CA LYS A 54 -3.60 -14.28 -16.45
C LYS A 54 -2.97 -13.06 -15.77
N ASN A 55 -3.41 -11.86 -16.11
CA ASN A 55 -2.92 -10.62 -15.50
C ASN A 55 -3.44 -10.43 -14.06
N PHE A 56 -4.72 -10.67 -13.81
CA PHE A 56 -5.33 -10.58 -12.47
C PHE A 56 -4.77 -11.62 -11.49
N TYR A 57 -4.48 -12.84 -11.95
CA TYR A 57 -3.76 -13.83 -11.13
C TYR A 57 -2.25 -13.54 -11.00
N GLY A 58 -1.74 -12.50 -11.68
CA GLY A 58 -0.34 -12.12 -11.64
C GLY A 58 0.60 -13.13 -12.32
N THR A 59 0.07 -14.01 -13.18
CA THR A 59 0.86 -14.99 -13.95
C THR A 59 1.64 -14.31 -15.08
N VAL A 60 1.11 -13.22 -15.63
CA VAL A 60 1.72 -12.46 -16.73
C VAL A 60 1.64 -10.97 -16.39
N ALA A 61 2.76 -10.26 -16.55
CA ALA A 61 2.79 -8.81 -16.40
C ALA A 61 2.07 -8.12 -17.57
N MET A 62 1.46 -6.98 -17.30
CA MET A 62 0.88 -6.15 -18.36
C MET A 62 1.99 -5.51 -19.19
N THR A 63 1.84 -5.51 -20.51
CA THR A 63 2.75 -4.74 -21.38
C THR A 63 2.30 -3.29 -21.44
N GLU A 64 3.23 -2.40 -21.78
CA GLU A 64 2.96 -0.96 -21.92
C GLU A 64 1.80 -0.65 -22.86
N GLU A 65 1.71 -1.37 -23.98
CA GLU A 65 0.61 -1.25 -24.95
C GLU A 65 -0.77 -1.47 -24.29
N TRP A 66 -0.89 -2.47 -23.41
CA TRP A 66 -2.17 -2.76 -22.75
C TRP A 66 -2.47 -1.80 -21.61
N VAL A 67 -1.45 -1.23 -20.98
CA VAL A 67 -1.62 -0.11 -20.04
C VAL A 67 -2.16 1.11 -20.79
N GLN A 68 -1.66 1.41 -21.99
CA GLN A 68 -2.14 2.52 -22.82
C GLN A 68 -3.61 2.34 -23.20
N TYR A 69 -4.04 1.14 -23.63
CA TYR A 69 -5.47 0.91 -23.91
C TYR A 69 -6.35 1.02 -22.69
N LEU A 70 -5.89 0.60 -21.51
CA LEU A 70 -6.63 0.84 -20.27
C LEU A 70 -6.67 2.34 -19.93
N ASP A 71 -5.61 3.09 -20.19
CA ASP A 71 -5.56 4.53 -19.94
C ASP A 71 -6.54 5.29 -20.84
N GLU A 72 -6.77 4.82 -22.06
CA GLU A 72 -7.81 5.37 -22.94
C GLU A 72 -9.24 5.19 -22.38
N LEU A 73 -9.49 4.08 -21.69
CA LEU A 73 -10.79 3.76 -21.08
C LEU A 73 -10.94 4.37 -19.68
N PHE A 74 -9.83 4.55 -18.97
CA PHE A 74 -9.76 5.18 -17.66
C PHE A 74 -8.79 6.36 -17.68
N PRO A 75 -9.09 7.43 -18.45
CA PRO A 75 -8.28 8.64 -18.43
C PRO A 75 -8.47 9.36 -17.08
N ASP A 76 -7.47 10.13 -16.66
CA ASP A 76 -7.58 10.97 -15.46
C ASP A 76 -8.78 11.96 -15.60
N GLY A 77 -9.72 11.86 -14.66
CA GLY A 77 -11.03 12.51 -14.60
C GLY A 77 -11.05 14.03 -14.36
N ARG A 78 -9.96 14.78 -14.55
CA ARG A 78 -10.12 16.23 -14.78
C ARG A 78 -10.78 16.54 -16.14
N TYR A 79 -10.83 15.58 -17.07
CA TYR A 79 -11.26 15.78 -18.47
C TYR A 79 -12.73 15.49 -18.80
N TYR A 80 -13.61 15.28 -17.81
CA TYR A 80 -15.06 15.47 -17.99
C TYR A 80 -15.56 16.79 -17.35
N SER A 81 -14.66 17.77 -17.14
CA SER A 81 -15.03 19.12 -16.66
C SER A 81 -15.35 20.12 -17.79
N SER A 82 -15.37 19.73 -19.07
CA SER A 82 -15.54 20.70 -20.18
C SER A 82 -16.30 20.23 -21.42
N HIS A 83 -17.18 19.23 -21.31
CA HIS A 83 -18.13 18.89 -22.38
C HIS A 83 -19.49 18.46 -21.82
N ALA A 84 -20.19 19.37 -21.13
CA ALA A 84 -21.63 19.29 -20.90
C ALA A 84 -22.23 20.66 -20.49
N ALA A 85 -21.76 21.75 -21.10
CA ALA A 85 -22.69 22.83 -21.44
C ALA A 85 -23.14 22.50 -22.86
N LEU A 86 -24.21 21.71 -22.99
CA LEU A 86 -25.12 21.56 -24.13
C LEU A 86 -26.00 20.33 -23.85
N ASP A 87 -27.19 20.63 -23.31
CA ASP A 87 -28.46 19.92 -23.40
C ASP A 87 -28.59 18.41 -23.09
N GLU A 88 -29.48 18.14 -22.12
CA GLU A 88 -30.26 16.91 -21.83
C GLU A 88 -29.70 15.81 -20.88
N PRO A 89 -30.59 15.11 -20.14
CA PRO A 89 -30.34 14.64 -18.78
C PRO A 89 -30.06 13.14 -18.70
N VAL A 90 -28.93 12.76 -18.11
CA VAL A 90 -28.72 11.38 -17.67
C VAL A 90 -28.22 11.37 -16.23
N ALA A 91 -29.06 10.76 -15.38
CA ALA A 91 -28.86 10.57 -13.96
C ALA A 91 -27.42 10.19 -13.62
N SER A 92 -26.72 11.07 -12.92
CA SER A 92 -25.42 10.81 -12.32
C SER A 92 -25.55 11.08 -10.83
N ILE A 93 -25.93 10.04 -10.09
CA ILE A 93 -25.73 10.01 -8.64
C ILE A 93 -24.22 9.79 -8.44
N PRO A 94 -23.47 10.72 -7.85
CA PRO A 94 -22.09 10.45 -7.49
C PRO A 94 -22.10 9.43 -6.35
N VAL A 95 -21.65 8.21 -6.64
CA VAL A 95 -21.31 7.24 -5.60
C VAL A 95 -20.14 7.83 -4.82
N TYR A 96 -20.38 8.14 -3.55
CA TYR A 96 -19.34 8.60 -2.64
C TYR A 96 -18.18 7.59 -2.64
N PRO A 97 -16.92 8.05 -2.72
CA PRO A 97 -15.77 7.17 -2.64
C PRO A 97 -15.76 6.43 -1.29
N SER A 98 -15.35 5.16 -1.31
CA SER A 98 -15.08 4.38 -0.10
C SER A 98 -14.17 5.17 0.85
N PRO A 99 -14.41 5.12 2.18
CA PRO A 99 -13.54 5.76 3.16
C PRO A 99 -12.13 5.17 3.05
N GLY A 100 -11.11 6.01 2.78
CA GLY A 100 -9.71 5.59 2.61
C GLY A 100 -9.04 6.04 1.31
N MET A 101 -9.81 6.50 0.32
CA MET A 101 -9.28 7.10 -0.92
C MET A 101 -9.24 8.63 -0.83
N ALA A 102 -8.40 9.21 0.02
CA ALA A 102 -8.17 10.66 -0.03
C ALA A 102 -7.28 11.02 -1.25
N SER A 103 -7.92 11.54 -2.31
CA SER A 103 -7.34 12.27 -3.44
C SER A 103 -6.47 11.43 -4.41
N ASN A 104 -6.66 11.33 -5.73
CA ASN A 104 -7.37 12.10 -6.74
C ASN A 104 -7.58 11.23 -7.99
N ALA A 105 -8.44 11.67 -8.90
CA ALA A 105 -8.54 11.18 -10.27
C ALA A 105 -7.15 10.82 -10.85
N THR A 106 -6.95 9.52 -11.12
CA THR A 106 -5.68 8.97 -11.58
C THR A 106 -5.99 7.98 -12.69
N GLY A 107 -5.45 8.24 -13.88
CA GLY A 107 -5.62 7.36 -15.03
C GLY A 107 -4.95 6.01 -14.83
N ALA A 108 -5.30 5.01 -15.65
CA ALA A 108 -4.72 3.68 -15.56
C ALA A 108 -3.18 3.70 -15.64
N LEU A 109 -2.61 4.58 -16.46
CA LEU A 109 -1.16 4.72 -16.60
C LEU A 109 -0.49 5.18 -15.31
N ALA A 110 -1.07 6.20 -14.65
CA ALA A 110 -0.51 6.73 -13.41
C ALA A 110 -0.71 5.74 -12.24
N LEU A 111 -1.83 5.02 -12.18
CA LEU A 111 -2.03 3.92 -11.23
C LEU A 111 -0.99 2.81 -11.44
N PHE A 112 -0.70 2.45 -12.68
CA PHE A 112 0.29 1.42 -12.99
C PHE A 112 1.72 1.87 -12.66
N ARG A 113 2.08 3.11 -13.01
CA ARG A 113 3.44 3.65 -12.82
C ARG A 113 3.75 3.95 -11.36
N ASP A 114 2.88 4.74 -10.73
CA ASP A 114 3.12 5.40 -9.44
C ASP A 114 2.39 4.71 -8.30
N GLY A 115 1.26 4.07 -8.59
CA GLY A 115 0.43 3.37 -7.60
C GLY A 115 -0.55 4.27 -6.89
N PRO A 116 -1.52 3.67 -6.17
CA PRO A 116 -2.47 4.43 -5.37
C PRO A 116 -1.71 5.27 -4.34
N GLY A 117 -2.01 6.56 -4.27
CA GLY A 117 -1.30 7.49 -3.37
C GLY A 117 0.22 7.59 -3.59
N GLY A 118 0.74 7.12 -4.73
CA GLY A 118 2.18 7.07 -5.01
C GLY A 118 2.92 5.87 -4.40
N LEU A 119 2.20 4.81 -4.01
CA LEU A 119 2.76 3.66 -3.30
C LEU A 119 3.87 2.92 -4.08
N TRP A 120 3.73 2.70 -5.39
CA TRP A 120 4.79 2.04 -6.19
C TRP A 120 6.02 2.91 -6.31
N LYS A 121 5.83 4.22 -6.40
CA LYS A 121 6.95 5.17 -6.37
C LYS A 121 7.68 5.07 -5.03
N ALA A 122 6.93 5.08 -3.92
CA ALA A 122 7.50 4.96 -2.59
C ALA A 122 8.26 3.64 -2.36
N ILE A 123 7.74 2.50 -2.84
CA ILE A 123 8.39 1.20 -2.63
C ILE A 123 9.59 1.00 -3.57
N TRP A 124 9.48 1.39 -4.84
CA TRP A 124 10.45 0.97 -5.88
C TRP A 124 11.38 2.06 -6.38
N GLN A 125 10.99 3.34 -6.33
CA GLN A 125 11.83 4.42 -6.84
C GLN A 125 12.74 4.95 -5.74
N ASN A 126 13.98 5.31 -6.09
CA ASN A 126 14.97 5.85 -5.15
C ASN A 126 14.99 7.40 -5.14
N SER A 127 14.24 8.03 -6.04
CA SER A 127 14.29 9.46 -6.36
C SER A 127 13.80 10.39 -5.25
N ASP A 128 12.89 9.94 -4.37
CA ASP A 128 12.29 10.77 -3.31
C ASP A 128 12.94 10.55 -1.93
N LEU A 129 14.03 9.79 -1.87
CA LEU A 129 14.66 9.44 -0.59
C LEU A 129 15.79 10.40 -0.20
N ALA A 130 15.95 11.52 -0.90
CA ALA A 130 16.96 12.53 -0.65
C ALA A 130 16.32 13.82 -0.10
N ALA A 131 16.97 14.41 0.91
CA ALA A 131 16.68 15.71 1.55
C ALA A 131 15.63 15.74 2.68
N TRP A 132 15.62 14.74 3.56
CA TRP A 132 15.12 14.96 4.92
C TRP A 132 16.27 15.49 5.77
N ASP A 133 16.04 16.60 6.47
CA ASP A 133 16.86 16.97 7.61
C ASP A 133 16.32 16.28 8.89
N PHE A 134 17.08 16.37 9.99
CA PHE A 134 16.70 15.74 11.25
C PHE A 134 15.32 16.21 11.76
N ALA A 135 15.04 17.52 11.71
CA ALA A 135 13.80 18.07 12.25
C ALA A 135 12.58 17.70 11.41
N SER A 136 12.69 17.78 10.08
CA SER A 136 11.63 17.41 9.14
C SER A 136 11.33 15.92 9.20
N TYR A 137 12.35 15.06 9.38
CA TYR A 137 12.15 13.63 9.56
C TYR A 137 11.37 13.34 10.85
N GLU A 138 11.84 13.85 11.99
CA GLU A 138 11.21 13.60 13.30
C GLU A 138 9.76 14.11 13.32
N ALA A 139 9.51 15.29 12.76
CA ALA A 139 8.17 15.86 12.65
C ALA A 139 7.27 14.96 11.79
N ALA A 140 7.72 14.53 10.61
CA ALA A 140 6.90 13.69 9.73
C ALA A 140 6.65 12.29 10.29
N LEU A 141 7.64 11.70 10.97
CA LEU A 141 7.46 10.44 11.68
C LEU A 141 6.48 10.60 12.85
N GLY A 142 6.61 11.68 13.64
CA GLY A 142 5.71 11.98 14.75
C GLY A 142 4.27 12.22 14.30
N ASP A 143 4.05 12.96 13.22
CA ASP A 143 2.73 13.20 12.65
C ASP A 143 2.07 11.90 12.15
N LEU A 144 2.84 11.05 11.47
CA LEU A 144 2.34 9.75 10.98
C LEU A 144 2.08 8.78 12.12
N GLU A 145 2.95 8.74 13.13
CA GLU A 145 2.71 7.97 14.35
C GLU A 145 1.42 8.43 15.02
N MET A 146 1.26 9.73 15.23
CA MET A 146 0.07 10.29 15.85
C MET A 146 -1.16 9.90 15.04
N LYS A 147 -1.16 10.07 13.72
CA LYS A 147 -2.28 9.70 12.86
C LYS A 147 -2.59 8.20 12.90
N LEU A 148 -1.59 7.35 12.66
CA LEU A 148 -1.75 5.89 12.66
C LEU A 148 -2.27 5.40 14.01
N TYR A 149 -1.70 5.88 15.09
CA TYR A 149 -2.15 5.49 16.42
C TYR A 149 -3.52 6.08 16.79
N SER A 150 -3.84 7.30 16.32
CA SER A 150 -5.13 7.96 16.57
C SER A 150 -6.26 7.41 15.71
N ASP A 151 -6.01 6.88 14.51
CA ASP A 151 -7.03 6.16 13.74
C ASP A 151 -7.66 5.04 14.58
N PHE A 152 -6.86 4.34 15.38
CA PHE A 152 -7.40 3.31 16.28
C PHE A 152 -8.33 3.87 17.36
N ASP A 153 -8.10 5.12 17.80
CA ASP A 153 -8.87 5.76 18.87
C ASP A 153 -10.06 6.60 18.32
N CYS A 154 -9.95 7.12 17.10
CA CYS A 154 -10.84 8.16 16.53
C CYS A 154 -11.46 7.79 15.17
N GLY A 155 -11.02 6.71 14.50
CA GLY A 155 -11.60 6.19 13.26
C GLY A 155 -11.30 7.02 12.00
N GLU A 156 -10.14 7.68 11.93
CA GLU A 156 -9.71 8.43 10.75
C GLU A 156 -9.04 7.49 9.72
N PRO A 157 -9.64 7.24 8.55
CA PRO A 157 -9.18 6.20 7.64
C PRO A 157 -7.74 6.45 7.16
N ILE A 158 -6.90 5.42 7.31
CA ILE A 158 -5.54 5.40 6.78
C ILE A 158 -5.57 5.15 5.28
N THR A 159 -4.94 6.03 4.53
CA THR A 159 -4.96 6.02 3.06
C THR A 159 -3.71 5.35 2.47
N TYR A 160 -3.75 4.99 1.19
CA TYR A 160 -2.55 4.55 0.46
C TYR A 160 -1.45 5.62 0.41
N GLN A 161 -1.82 6.91 0.49
CA GLN A 161 -0.84 8.00 0.59
C GLN A 161 -0.11 7.97 1.94
N ASP A 162 -0.81 7.68 3.03
CA ASP A 162 -0.18 7.50 4.34
C ASP A 162 0.77 6.29 4.33
N LEU A 163 0.35 5.17 3.74
CA LEU A 163 1.21 4.00 3.56
C LEU A 163 2.45 4.35 2.71
N ALA A 164 2.30 5.08 1.61
CA ALA A 164 3.41 5.52 0.77
C ALA A 164 4.40 6.41 1.55
N ARG A 165 3.91 7.35 2.37
CA ARG A 165 4.77 8.19 3.22
C ARG A 165 5.54 7.39 4.25
N VAL A 166 4.89 6.42 4.90
CA VAL A 166 5.55 5.54 5.88
C VAL A 166 6.61 4.66 5.21
N VAL A 167 6.34 4.14 4.01
CA VAL A 167 7.33 3.40 3.22
C VAL A 167 8.55 4.27 2.93
N LEU A 168 8.36 5.51 2.52
CA LEU A 168 9.48 6.44 2.29
C LEU A 168 10.31 6.65 3.56
N LEU A 169 9.66 6.97 4.69
CA LEU A 169 10.36 7.17 5.97
C LEU A 169 11.12 5.92 6.41
N TYR A 170 10.54 4.73 6.27
CA TYR A 170 11.20 3.48 6.61
C TYR A 170 12.41 3.22 5.69
N ARG A 171 12.25 3.39 4.37
CA ARG A 171 13.34 3.16 3.40
C ARG A 171 14.51 4.13 3.55
N THR A 172 14.30 5.33 4.09
CA THR A 172 15.41 6.25 4.41
C THR A 172 16.24 5.78 5.62
N GLN A 173 15.68 4.93 6.48
CA GLN A 173 16.39 4.34 7.64
C GLN A 173 17.19 3.09 7.29
N LEU A 174 17.08 2.60 6.04
CA LEU A 174 17.84 1.43 5.58
C LEU A 174 19.27 1.84 5.21
N PRO A 175 20.27 1.00 5.49
CA PRO A 175 21.65 1.21 5.05
C PRO A 175 21.72 1.41 3.53
N ARG A 176 22.62 2.29 3.06
CA ARG A 176 22.90 2.51 1.63
C ARG A 176 24.38 2.33 1.36
N ASP A 177 24.69 1.71 0.23
CA ASP A 177 26.06 1.41 -0.18
C ASP A 177 26.90 2.68 -0.43
N ASP A 178 26.28 3.81 -0.80
CA ASP A 178 26.98 5.03 -1.27
C ASP A 178 26.86 6.26 -0.34
N TYR A 179 26.16 6.15 0.79
CA TYR A 179 26.01 7.28 1.72
C TYR A 179 26.53 6.92 3.09
N VAL A 180 27.32 7.84 3.67
CA VAL A 180 27.52 7.90 5.12
C VAL A 180 26.14 7.78 5.74
N VAL A 181 25.92 6.70 6.50
CA VAL A 181 24.70 6.47 7.28
C VAL A 181 24.28 7.82 7.84
N SER A 182 23.20 8.38 7.29
CA SER A 182 22.58 9.56 7.86
C SER A 182 22.41 9.25 9.33
N ALA A 183 23.05 10.04 10.20
CA ALA A 183 23.22 9.81 11.64
C ALA A 183 21.88 9.92 12.40
N TYR A 184 20.89 9.14 11.95
CA TYR A 184 19.59 9.05 12.55
C TYR A 184 19.64 8.04 13.69
N PRO A 185 18.95 8.34 14.82
CA PRO A 185 18.79 7.39 15.90
C PRO A 185 18.22 6.07 15.40
N LEU A 186 18.78 4.95 15.85
CA LEU A 186 18.28 3.61 15.51
C LEU A 186 16.81 3.44 15.91
N GLU A 187 16.39 4.14 16.97
CA GLU A 187 15.00 4.22 17.44
C GLU A 187 14.03 4.70 16.36
N TRP A 188 14.47 5.56 15.44
CA TRP A 188 13.65 6.03 14.32
C TRP A 188 13.36 4.92 13.33
N GLY A 189 14.35 4.06 13.06
CA GLY A 189 14.14 2.84 12.27
C GLY A 189 13.08 1.93 12.88
N ILE A 190 13.12 1.73 14.21
CA ILE A 190 12.13 0.93 14.94
C ILE A 190 10.74 1.56 14.83
N ARG A 191 10.63 2.85 15.09
CA ARG A 191 9.38 3.63 15.01
C ARG A 191 8.77 3.58 13.60
N ALA A 192 9.57 3.82 12.57
CA ALA A 192 9.14 3.77 11.18
C ALA A 192 8.66 2.36 10.79
N TYR A 193 9.32 1.30 11.27
CA TYR A 193 8.89 -0.07 11.01
C TYR A 193 7.56 -0.42 11.70
N LEU A 194 7.37 0.02 12.94
CA LEU A 194 6.08 -0.13 13.63
C LEU A 194 4.97 0.59 12.88
N CYS A 195 5.21 1.83 12.42
CA CYS A 195 4.27 2.57 11.58
C CYS A 195 3.93 1.82 10.29
N LEU A 196 4.93 1.22 9.64
CA LEU A 196 4.73 0.46 8.41
C LEU A 196 3.78 -0.72 8.64
N LYS A 197 3.95 -1.44 9.74
CA LYS A 197 3.06 -2.54 10.12
C LYS A 197 1.64 -2.07 10.40
N LEU A 198 1.47 -0.91 11.04
CA LEU A 198 0.15 -0.32 11.29
C LEU A 198 -0.52 0.11 10.00
N ALA A 199 0.20 0.82 9.13
CA ALA A 199 -0.34 1.29 7.86
C ALA A 199 -0.78 0.11 6.98
N ILE A 200 0.04 -0.95 6.90
CA ILE A 200 -0.32 -2.20 6.20
C ILE A 200 -1.58 -2.84 6.81
N ALA A 201 -1.66 -2.89 8.14
CA ALA A 201 -2.79 -3.50 8.84
C ALA A 201 -4.10 -2.70 8.69
N ALA A 202 -4.00 -1.38 8.58
CA ALA A 202 -5.14 -0.49 8.37
C ALA A 202 -5.72 -0.56 6.94
N ASN A 203 -4.91 -0.96 5.95
CA ASN A 203 -5.36 -1.18 4.56
C ASN A 203 -5.92 -2.62 4.38
N GLN A 204 -6.78 -3.06 5.31
CA GLN A 204 -7.53 -4.33 5.23
C GLN A 204 -9.04 -4.06 5.17
N PRO A 205 -9.81 -4.79 4.34
CA PRO A 205 -9.39 -5.90 3.47
C PRO A 205 -8.49 -5.45 2.31
N ASP A 206 -7.70 -6.38 1.77
CA ASP A 206 -6.77 -6.12 0.65
C ASP A 206 -7.52 -5.90 -0.67
N GLU A 207 -7.89 -4.65 -0.95
CA GLU A 207 -8.50 -4.25 -2.22
C GLU A 207 -7.52 -4.34 -3.40
N LEU A 208 -6.20 -4.26 -3.15
CA LEU A 208 -5.19 -4.32 -4.21
C LEU A 208 -4.89 -5.76 -4.66
N GLY A 209 -5.20 -6.76 -3.83
CA GLY A 209 -4.85 -8.16 -4.06
C GLY A 209 -3.34 -8.45 -4.04
N VAL A 210 -2.55 -7.55 -3.46
CA VAL A 210 -1.07 -7.61 -3.42
C VAL A 210 -0.50 -7.26 -2.05
N MET A 211 -1.33 -6.95 -1.05
CA MET A 211 -0.85 -6.61 0.29
C MET A 211 -0.03 -7.74 0.92
N PRO A 212 -0.34 -9.04 0.75
CA PRO A 212 0.52 -10.13 1.21
C PRO A 212 1.94 -10.08 0.61
N ASP A 213 2.08 -9.68 -0.64
CA ASP A 213 3.40 -9.53 -1.28
C ASP A 213 4.18 -8.37 -0.68
N ILE A 214 3.52 -7.23 -0.45
CA ILE A 214 4.11 -6.04 0.18
C ILE A 214 4.54 -6.35 1.62
N VAL A 215 3.68 -7.05 2.36
CA VAL A 215 3.93 -7.53 3.72
C VAL A 215 5.20 -8.38 3.78
N ASN A 216 5.29 -9.40 2.93
CA ASN A 216 6.44 -10.31 2.90
C ASN A 216 7.71 -9.58 2.45
N TYR A 217 7.61 -8.72 1.45
CA TYR A 217 8.74 -7.93 0.98
C TYR A 217 9.39 -7.11 2.09
N PHE A 218 8.60 -6.37 2.88
CA PHE A 218 9.14 -5.59 3.99
C PHE A 218 9.56 -6.43 5.19
N ALA A 219 8.95 -7.60 5.40
CA ALA A 219 9.40 -8.56 6.39
C ALA A 219 10.80 -9.09 6.05
N ASP A 220 11.05 -9.44 4.78
CA ASP A 220 12.36 -9.93 4.32
C ASP A 220 13.44 -8.85 4.45
N ILE A 221 13.13 -7.59 4.12
CA ILE A 221 14.05 -6.47 4.31
C ILE A 221 14.40 -6.29 5.79
N GLU A 222 13.41 -6.28 6.68
CA GLU A 222 13.68 -6.07 8.10
C GLU A 222 14.45 -7.25 8.71
N LEU A 223 14.13 -8.48 8.28
CA LEU A 223 14.89 -9.66 8.68
C LEU A 223 16.35 -9.57 8.24
N ALA A 224 16.61 -9.12 7.00
CA ALA A 224 17.96 -8.90 6.51
C ALA A 224 18.69 -7.81 7.32
N ARG A 225 18.00 -6.70 7.61
CA ARG A 225 18.54 -5.61 8.44
C ARG A 225 18.93 -6.11 9.84
N MET A 226 18.04 -6.81 10.53
CA MET A 226 18.32 -7.34 11.88
C MET A 226 19.46 -8.35 11.91
N LYS A 227 19.69 -9.08 10.81
CA LYS A 227 20.83 -10.01 10.69
C LYS A 227 22.15 -9.31 10.41
N ALA A 228 22.11 -8.22 9.65
CA ALA A 228 23.30 -7.48 9.24
C ALA A 228 23.75 -6.44 10.29
N ASP A 229 22.81 -5.83 11.00
CA ASP A 229 23.06 -4.72 11.93
C ASP A 229 22.78 -5.14 13.38
N GLY A 230 23.86 -5.52 14.08
CA GLY A 230 23.81 -5.94 15.48
C GLY A 230 23.41 -4.81 16.44
N ASP A 231 23.77 -3.56 16.13
CA ASP A 231 23.43 -2.40 16.94
C ASP A 231 21.93 -2.09 16.84
N TYR A 232 21.36 -2.20 15.63
CA TYR A 232 19.92 -2.10 15.44
C TYR A 232 19.16 -3.21 16.18
N ALA A 233 19.64 -4.45 16.10
CA ALA A 233 19.04 -5.55 16.85
C ALA A 233 19.12 -5.35 18.38
N PHE A 234 20.21 -4.75 18.88
CA PHE A 234 20.34 -4.38 20.28
C PHE A 234 19.41 -3.21 20.67
N ALA A 235 19.28 -2.20 19.81
CA ALA A 235 18.37 -1.08 20.00
C ALA A 235 16.91 -1.52 20.14
N ILE A 236 16.47 -2.52 19.36
CA ILE A 236 15.14 -3.13 19.50
C ILE A 236 14.96 -3.72 20.91
N ARG A 237 15.95 -4.46 21.42
CA ARG A 237 15.87 -5.00 22.79
C ARG A 237 15.74 -3.89 23.81
N LYS A 238 16.57 -2.84 23.71
CA LYS A 238 16.55 -1.69 24.61
C LYS A 238 15.20 -0.97 24.58
N GLU A 239 14.62 -0.78 23.39
CA GLU A 239 13.32 -0.14 23.20
C GLU A 239 12.19 -0.93 23.87
N TRP A 240 12.22 -2.27 23.78
CA TRP A 240 11.23 -3.10 24.47
C TRP A 240 11.36 -3.04 25.99
N MET A 241 12.59 -3.07 26.51
CA MET A 241 12.84 -2.90 27.94
C MET A 241 12.38 -1.51 28.42
N ARG A 242 12.59 -0.46 27.62
CA ARG A 242 12.11 0.90 27.91
C ARG A 242 10.59 0.98 27.99
N ARG A 243 9.88 0.16 27.21
CA ARG A 243 8.41 0.02 27.26
C ARG A 243 7.92 -0.85 28.42
N GLY A 244 8.82 -1.31 29.29
CA GLY A 244 8.49 -2.10 30.49
C GLY A 244 8.28 -3.58 30.22
N MET A 245 8.70 -4.09 29.06
CA MET A 245 8.60 -5.53 28.74
C MET A 245 9.71 -6.30 29.45
N SER A 246 9.41 -7.52 29.89
CA SER A 246 10.36 -8.40 30.60
C SER A 246 11.35 -9.08 29.65
N SER A 247 10.99 -9.21 28.38
CA SER A 247 11.82 -9.76 27.32
C SER A 247 11.61 -9.02 26.00
N ALA A 248 12.67 -8.96 25.20
CA ALA A 248 12.58 -8.52 23.82
C ALA A 248 11.86 -9.57 22.95
N PRO A 249 11.22 -9.16 21.84
CA PRO A 249 10.55 -10.08 20.92
C PRO A 249 11.58 -11.00 20.27
N SER A 250 11.14 -12.19 19.88
CA SER A 250 11.94 -12.99 18.94
C SER A 250 12.06 -12.26 17.59
N VAL A 251 13.11 -12.55 16.82
CA VAL A 251 13.30 -11.92 15.50
C VAL A 251 12.09 -12.15 14.60
N GLY A 252 11.57 -13.39 14.55
CA GLY A 252 10.39 -13.71 13.74
C GLY A 252 9.14 -12.98 14.21
N GLU A 253 8.95 -12.86 15.51
CA GLU A 253 7.82 -12.11 16.08
C GLU A 253 7.89 -10.62 15.75
N TYR A 254 9.05 -9.99 15.94
CA TYR A 254 9.23 -8.58 15.61
C TYR A 254 9.02 -8.31 14.11
N VAL A 255 9.58 -9.17 13.24
CA VAL A 255 9.49 -9.03 11.78
C VAL A 255 8.07 -9.29 11.27
N ILE A 256 7.32 -10.23 11.86
CA ILE A 256 5.98 -10.56 11.37
C ILE A 256 4.96 -9.64 12.03
N ASN A 257 4.88 -9.66 13.36
CA ASN A 257 3.88 -8.95 14.13
C ASN A 257 4.48 -8.43 15.47
N PRO A 258 5.15 -7.27 15.45
CA PRO A 258 5.85 -6.75 16.62
C PRO A 258 4.90 -6.40 17.77
N PHE A 259 3.60 -6.24 17.51
CA PHE A 259 2.60 -5.91 18.52
C PHE A 259 2.21 -7.10 19.41
N LEU A 260 2.52 -8.35 19.03
CA LEU A 260 2.25 -9.52 19.87
C LEU A 260 3.02 -9.44 21.19
N SER A 261 4.33 -9.22 21.12
CA SER A 261 5.19 -9.06 22.31
C SER A 261 4.78 -7.88 23.19
N LEU A 262 4.23 -6.81 22.59
CA LEU A 262 3.75 -5.64 23.32
C LEU A 262 2.40 -5.91 24.01
N TRP A 263 1.61 -6.85 23.48
CA TRP A 263 0.35 -7.29 24.09
C TRP A 263 0.57 -8.26 25.25
N ASP A 264 1.38 -9.31 25.05
CA ASP A 264 1.51 -10.46 25.95
C ASP A 264 1.96 -10.08 27.38
N GLN A 265 2.68 -8.96 27.52
CA GLN A 265 3.32 -8.57 28.79
C GLN A 265 2.83 -7.24 29.36
N CYS A 266 1.71 -6.71 28.85
CA CYS A 266 1.22 -5.43 29.32
C CYS A 266 0.45 -5.58 30.66
N ALA A 267 0.83 -4.81 31.69
CA ALA A 267 0.16 -4.81 33.00
C ALA A 267 -1.02 -3.82 33.09
N ASN A 268 -1.13 -2.87 32.15
CA ASN A 268 -2.16 -1.84 32.13
C ASN A 268 -3.27 -2.20 31.14
N LYS A 269 -4.48 -2.45 31.65
CA LYS A 269 -5.66 -2.89 30.85
C LYS A 269 -5.95 -2.04 29.60
N GLN A 270 -5.77 -0.71 29.65
CA GLN A 270 -6.01 0.16 28.49
C GLN A 270 -4.94 -0.04 27.42
N ILE A 271 -3.68 -0.16 27.83
CA ILE A 271 -2.55 -0.38 26.93
C ILE A 271 -2.59 -1.82 26.38
N CYS A 272 -2.99 -2.81 27.19
CA CYS A 272 -3.25 -4.19 26.74
C CYS A 272 -4.31 -4.23 25.63
N GLY A 273 -5.42 -3.51 25.82
CA GLY A 273 -6.52 -3.46 24.84
C GLY A 273 -6.07 -2.87 23.51
N ARG A 274 -5.24 -1.82 23.56
CA ARG A 274 -4.62 -1.22 22.37
C ARG A 274 -3.73 -2.21 21.64
N TYR A 275 -2.73 -2.80 22.31
CA TYR A 275 -1.81 -3.73 21.65
C TYR A 275 -2.48 -5.04 21.20
N ALA A 276 -3.51 -5.52 21.90
CA ALA A 276 -4.30 -6.67 21.45
C ALA A 276 -5.00 -6.39 20.11
N ARG A 277 -5.59 -5.20 19.97
CA ARG A 277 -6.22 -4.77 18.71
C ARG A 277 -5.20 -4.64 17.60
N LEU A 278 -4.05 -4.00 17.87
CA LEU A 278 -2.96 -3.86 16.90
C LEU A 278 -2.43 -5.22 16.45
N ALA A 279 -2.16 -6.12 17.39
CA ALA A 279 -1.70 -7.46 17.10
C ALA A 279 -2.72 -8.25 16.26
N SER A 280 -4.02 -8.14 16.56
CA SER A 280 -5.07 -8.79 15.78
C SER A 280 -5.16 -8.25 14.34
N LEU A 281 -5.07 -6.93 14.16
CA LEU A 281 -5.10 -6.31 12.84
C LEU A 281 -3.89 -6.71 12.00
N THR A 282 -2.70 -6.67 12.61
CA THR A 282 -1.49 -7.13 11.94
C THR A 282 -1.58 -8.62 11.61
N ASP A 283 -2.05 -9.49 12.51
CA ASP A 283 -2.21 -10.94 12.25
C ASP A 283 -3.12 -11.22 11.04
N ARG A 284 -4.19 -10.44 10.85
CA ARG A 284 -5.08 -10.57 9.68
C ARG A 284 -4.36 -10.31 8.36
N SER A 285 -3.38 -9.40 8.33
CA SER A 285 -2.58 -9.12 7.13
C SER A 285 -1.66 -10.28 6.71
N PHE A 286 -1.38 -11.22 7.61
CA PHE A 286 -0.52 -12.40 7.34
C PHE A 286 -1.31 -13.69 7.12
N ARG A 287 -2.63 -13.70 7.37
CA ARG A 287 -3.46 -14.86 7.06
C ARG A 287 -3.92 -14.78 5.60
N PRO A 288 -3.76 -15.85 4.81
CA PRO A 288 -4.38 -15.90 3.50
C PRO A 288 -5.90 -15.73 3.66
N VAL A 289 -6.49 -14.83 2.88
CA VAL A 289 -7.94 -14.73 2.73
C VAL A 289 -8.42 -16.10 2.26
N LYS A 290 -9.26 -16.75 3.07
CA LYS A 290 -9.85 -18.06 2.75
C LYS A 290 -10.89 -17.94 1.65
#